data_AF-A0A0L8GPK4-F1
#
_entry.id   AF-A0A0L8GPK4-F1
#
_cell.length_a   1.000
_cell.length_b   1.000
_cell.length_c   1.000
_cell.angle_alpha   90.00
_cell.angle_beta   90.00
_cell.angle_gamma   90.00
#
_symmetry.space_group_name_H-M   'P 1'
#
loop_
_entity.id
_entity.type
_entity.pdbx_description
1 polymer ?
#
loop_
_entity_poly.entity_id
_entity_poly.type
_entity_poly.pdbx_seq_one_letter_code
_entity_poly.pdbx_strand_id
1 'polypeptide(L)' 'MNCFLSVFPDNNLSTDTLESIIQQHVHPGSIIFTDEWATYRTLQTRSFQHLTVNHSISFVDEAKGVHTNHEQGMWGEC' A
#
# COMPACT_ATOMS: atom_id res chain seq x y z
N MET A 1 2.01 15.40 -9.78
CA MET A 1 1.79 14.27 -8.87
C MET A 1 2.55 14.59 -7.60
N ASN A 2 1.87 14.63 -6.45
CA ASN A 2 2.53 14.89 -5.16
C ASN A 2 2.70 13.56 -4.45
N CYS A 3 3.95 13.11 -4.34
CA CYS A 3 4.32 11.90 -3.63
C CYS A 3 5.10 12.30 -2.37
N PHE A 4 5.02 11.47 -1.34
CA PHE A 4 5.88 11.57 -0.17
C PHE A 4 6.52 10.21 0.10
N LEU A 5 7.73 10.24 0.62
CA LEU A 5 8.43 9.06 1.12
C LEU A 5 8.42 9.11 2.64
N SER A 6 8.06 8.00 3.28
CA SER A 6 8.19 7.81 4.72
C SER A 6 8.99 6.56 4.99
N VAL A 7 9.97 6.67 5.90
CA VAL A 7 10.86 5.57 6.27
C VAL A 7 10.29 4.90 7.51
N PHE A 8 10.36 3.58 7.58
CA PHE A 8 10.00 2.87 8.80
C PHE A 8 11.00 3.23 9.92
N PRO A 9 10.55 3.82 11.03
CA PRO A 9 11.43 4.11 12.16
C PRO A 9 12.05 2.81 12.67
N ASP A 10 13.35 2.86 12.95
CA ASP A 10 14.16 1.71 13.43
C ASP A 10 14.08 0.46 12.55
N ASN A 11 13.73 0.62 11.25
CA ASN A 11 13.46 -0.49 10.33
C ASN A 11 12.39 -1.47 10.87
N ASN A 12 11.48 -0.97 11.71
CA ASN A 12 10.41 -1.75 12.32
C ASN A 12 9.25 -1.91 11.35
N LEU A 13 9.26 -3.00 10.59
CA LEU A 13 8.22 -3.35 9.60
C LEU A 13 6.93 -3.90 10.22
N SER A 14 6.69 -3.67 11.52
CA SER A 14 5.46 -4.13 12.16
C SER A 14 4.22 -3.48 11.54
N THR A 15 3.13 -4.22 11.60
CA THR A 15 1.80 -3.70 11.25
C THR A 15 1.49 -2.40 12.01
N ASP A 16 1.78 -2.33 13.30
CA ASP A 16 1.49 -1.13 14.11
C ASP A 16 2.24 0.10 13.58
N THR A 17 3.51 -0.07 13.20
CA THR A 17 4.33 1.02 12.65
C THR A 17 3.78 1.48 11.29
N LEU A 18 3.45 0.55 10.40
CA LEU A 18 2.84 0.85 9.10
C LEU A 18 1.52 1.60 9.27
N GLU A 19 0.66 1.12 10.16
CA GLU A 19 -0.66 1.72 10.41
C GLU A 19 -0.55 3.13 10.97
N SER A 20 0.40 3.37 11.89
CA SER A 20 0.69 4.70 12.42
C SER A 20 1.08 5.67 11.31
N ILE A 21 1.96 5.24 10.39
CA ILE A 21 2.38 6.05 9.24
C ILE A 21 1.19 6.37 8.34
N ILE A 22 0.37 5.36 8.00
CA ILE A 22 -0.82 5.54 7.15
C ILE A 22 -1.80 6.52 7.79
N GLN A 23 -2.10 6.38 9.08
CA GLN A 23 -3.07 7.26 9.76
C GLN A 23 -2.61 8.71 9.87
N GLN A 24 -1.31 8.96 9.89
CA GLN A 24 -0.75 10.31 9.92
C GLN A 24 -0.85 11.03 8.56
N HIS A 25 -0.82 10.29 7.46
CA HIS A 25 -0.65 10.86 6.11
C HIS A 25 -1.82 10.59 5.15
N VAL A 26 -2.65 9.59 5.43
CA VAL A 26 -3.76 9.17 4.57
C VAL A 26 -5.08 9.52 5.24
N HIS A 27 -5.93 10.24 4.50
CA HIS A 27 -7.24 10.64 5.00
C HIS A 27 -8.14 9.40 5.22
N PRO A 28 -8.87 9.30 6.34
CA PRO A 28 -9.86 8.24 6.54
C PRO A 28 -10.86 8.13 5.38
N GLY A 29 -11.27 6.92 5.01
CA GLY A 29 -12.14 6.65 3.86
C GLY A 29 -11.44 6.64 2.50
N SER A 30 -10.13 6.89 2.45
CA SER A 30 -9.35 6.73 1.21
C SER A 30 -9.28 5.27 0.77
N ILE A 31 -9.02 5.07 -0.52
CA ILE A 31 -8.72 3.76 -1.10
C ILE A 31 -7.20 3.58 -1.09
N ILE A 32 -6.73 2.50 -0.48
CA ILE A 32 -5.32 2.13 -0.44
C ILE A 32 -5.11 0.96 -1.41
N PHE A 33 -4.19 1.13 -2.35
CA PHE A 33 -3.77 0.09 -3.29
C PHE A 33 -2.41 -0.46 -2.85
N THR A 34 -2.30 -1.77 -2.61
CA THR A 34 -1.02 -2.41 -2.25
C THR A 34 -0.82 -3.71 -3.02
N ASP A 35 0.40 -4.24 -2.99
CA ASP A 35 0.60 -5.67 -3.22
C ASP A 35 0.13 -6.50 -2.00
N GLU A 36 0.30 -7.82 -2.04
CA GLU A 36 -0.14 -8.74 -0.98
C GLU A 36 0.93 -9.04 0.10
N TRP A 37 1.84 -8.09 0.38
CA TRP A 37 2.76 -8.27 1.50
C TRP A 37 2.02 -8.40 2.84
N ALA A 38 2.53 -9.26 3.73
CA ALA A 38 1.79 -9.77 4.88
C ALA A 38 1.36 -8.68 5.88
N THR A 39 2.15 -7.62 6.03
CA THR A 39 1.91 -6.50 6.95
C THR A 39 0.70 -5.65 6.53
N TYR A 40 0.34 -5.65 5.25
CA TYR A 40 -0.83 -4.93 4.72
C TYR A 40 -2.17 -5.58 5.06
N ARG A 41 -2.18 -6.85 5.49
CA ARG A 41 -3.42 -7.61 5.71
C ARG A 41 -4.36 -6.99 6.74
N THR A 42 -3.85 -6.19 7.66
CA THR A 42 -4.66 -5.53 8.69
C THR A 42 -5.34 -4.25 8.21
N LEU A 43 -4.98 -3.72 7.03
CA LEU A 43 -5.63 -2.54 6.47
C LEU A 43 -7.08 -2.81 6.09
N GLN A 44 -7.42 -4.05 5.75
CA GLN A 44 -8.76 -4.49 5.40
C GLN A 44 -9.76 -4.40 6.56
N THR A 45 -9.30 -4.39 7.82
CA THR A 45 -10.17 -4.33 9.00
C THR A 45 -10.40 -2.89 9.51
N ARG A 46 -9.89 -1.87 8.82
CA ARG A 46 -9.91 -0.46 9.25
C ARG A 46 -10.82 0.42 8.39
N SER A 47 -10.91 1.70 8.73
CA SER A 47 -11.69 2.76 8.05
C SER A 47 -11.20 3.13 6.64
N PHE A 48 -10.50 2.23 5.96
CA PHE A 48 -9.94 2.41 4.62
C PHE A 48 -10.51 1.33 3.70
N GLN A 49 -10.70 1.67 2.43
CA GLN A 49 -10.98 0.65 1.43
C GLN A 49 -9.64 0.09 0.94
N HIS A 50 -9.40 -1.20 1.18
CA HIS A 50 -8.15 -1.85 0.78
C HIS A 50 -8.35 -2.68 -0.48
N LEU A 51 -7.60 -2.34 -1.53
CA LEU A 51 -7.56 -3.08 -2.79
C LEU A 51 -6.14 -3.62 -3.00
N THR A 52 -6.04 -4.91 -3.26
CA THR A 52 -4.76 -5.60 -3.44
C THR A 52 -4.60 -6.18 -4.83
N VAL A 53 -3.35 -6.32 -5.26
CA VAL A 53 -2.96 -7.13 -6.41
C VAL A 53 -1.94 -8.18 -5.99
N ASN A 54 -2.17 -9.43 -6.38
CA ASN A 54 -1.25 -10.53 -6.09
C ASN A 54 -0.23 -10.68 -7.23
N HIS A 55 0.97 -10.13 -7.04
CA HIS A 55 2.06 -10.20 -8.05
C HIS A 55 2.60 -11.61 -8.30
N SER A 56 2.28 -12.60 -7.45
CA SER A 56 2.60 -14.01 -7.75
C SER A 56 1.65 -14.61 -8.80
N ILE A 57 0.50 -13.97 -9.04
CA ILE A 57 -0.51 -14.43 -10.00
C ILE A 57 -0.50 -13.52 -11.24
N SER A 58 -0.58 -12.21 -11.04
CA SER A 58 -0.64 -11.21 -12.11
C SER A 58 -0.20 -9.83 -11.60
N PHE A 59 0.34 -9.01 -12.51
CA PHE A 59 0.62 -7.60 -12.21
C PHE A 59 -0.63 -6.70 -12.28
N VAL A 60 -1.75 -7.25 -12.75
CA VAL A 60 -3.05 -6.58 -12.83
C VAL A 60 -4.13 -7.52 -12.30
N ASP A 61 -4.93 -7.08 -11.34
CA ASP A 61 -6.19 -7.73 -10.99
C ASP A 61 -7.29 -7.18 -11.92
N GLU A 62 -7.55 -7.88 -13.02
CA GLU A 62 -8.53 -7.46 -14.03
C GLU A 62 -9.97 -7.42 -13.49
N ALA A 63 -10.29 -8.25 -12.50
CA ALA A 63 -11.62 -8.30 -11.92
C ALA A 63 -11.91 -7.07 -11.05
N LYS A 64 -10.88 -6.53 -10.39
CA LYS A 64 -10.99 -5.31 -9.58
C LYS A 64 -10.50 -4.05 -10.29
N GLY A 65 -9.84 -4.19 -11.44
CA GLY A 65 -9.17 -3.10 -12.15
C GLY A 65 -7.98 -2.50 -11.39
N VAL A 66 -7.29 -3.31 -10.56
CA VAL A 66 -6.24 -2.85 -9.65
C VAL A 66 -4.86 -3.18 -10.20
N HIS A 67 -3.97 -2.20 -10.24
CA HIS A 67 -2.55 -2.38 -10.53
C HIS A 67 -1.70 -1.34 -9.78
N THR A 68 -0.46 -1.68 -9.44
CA THR A 68 0.49 -0.78 -8.76
C THR A 68 1.65 -0.33 -9.66
N ASN A 69 1.53 -0.57 -10.97
CA ASN A 69 2.60 -0.37 -11.97
C ASN A 69 3.17 1.05 -12.02
N HIS A 70 2.33 2.08 -11.85
CA HIS A 70 2.80 3.47 -11.90
C HIS A 70 3.74 3.79 -10.73
N GLU A 71 3.42 3.29 -9.54
CA GLU A 71 4.29 3.47 -8.38
C GLU A 71 5.56 2.63 -8.52
N GLN A 72 5.46 1.36 -8.94
CA GLN A 72 6.63 0.50 -9.17
C GLN A 72 7.61 1.06 -10.20
N GLY A 73 7.11 1.68 -11.27
CA GLY A 73 7.95 2.37 -12.26
C GLY A 73 8.76 3.51 -11.64
N MET A 74 8.13 4.31 -10.78
CA MET A 74 8.80 5.44 -10.09
C MET A 74 9.98 4.98 -9.23
N TRP A 75 9.84 3.85 -8.53
CA TRP A 75 10.94 3.28 -7.72
C TRP A 75 12.05 2.67 -8.55
N GLY A 76 11.74 2.11 -9.74
CA GLY A 76 12.73 1.51 -10.63
C GLY A 76 13.55 2.52 -11.45
N GLU A 77 13.06 3.77 -11.56
CA GLU A 77 13.76 4.88 -12.22
C GLU A 77 14.63 5.72 -11.26
N CYS A 78 14.61 5.41 -9.96
CA CYS A 78 15.42 6.07 -8.94
C CYS A 78 16.80 5.40 -8.74
#